data_AF-A0ABD3XV63-F1
#
_entry.id   AF-A0ABD3XV63-F1
#
_cell.length_a   1.000
_cell.length_b   1.000
_cell.length_c   1.000
_cell.angle_alpha   90.00
_cell.angle_beta   90.00
_cell.angle_gamma   90.00
#
_symmetry.space_group_name_H-M   'P 1'
#
loop_
_entity.id
_entity.type
_entity.pdbx_description
1 polymer ?
#
loop_
_entity_poly.entity_id
_entity_poly.type
_entity_poly.pdbx_seq_one_letter_code
_entity_poly.pdbx_strand_id
1 'polypeptide(L)'
;MDSITMEVSESNFEADDHMSHKNYEPSLNLSLRPDSSMLEDTKEDDTNDEDDGSDQPEIEGPDIWCIHTVDDTCNFVGDSPFLVYYSTLLSLAKTNVPLTCTSKGCGTEISVCRQVVGSELYLKWVCENGHCAKKCCSQPLLNRQLHGDDLHLASTTLLSGSNFQKMVMFSKFLNLPILSYTNF
;
A
#
# COMPACT_ATOMS: atom_id res chain seq x y z
N MET A 1 24.86 15.37 8.57
CA MET A 1 23.74 14.73 9.29
C MET A 1 22.65 15.75 9.17
N ASP A 2 21.88 15.63 8.09
CA ASP A 2 21.12 16.76 7.59
C ASP A 2 19.70 16.59 8.11
N SER A 3 19.26 17.57 8.89
CA SER A 3 17.97 17.55 9.57
C SER A 3 16.95 18.28 8.70
N ILE A 4 15.92 17.56 8.25
CA ILE A 4 14.72 18.16 7.68
C ILE A 4 13.90 18.73 8.84
N THR A 5 13.48 19.99 8.73
CA THR A 5 12.60 20.65 9.70
C THR A 5 11.31 21.06 9.02
N MET A 6 10.19 20.66 9.60
CA MET A 6 8.84 20.95 9.13
C MET A 6 8.21 21.95 10.10
N GLU A 7 7.94 23.17 9.66
CA GLU A 7 7.19 24.15 10.44
C GLU A 7 5.76 24.25 9.93
N VAL A 8 4.81 24.08 10.84
CA VAL A 8 3.38 24.30 10.59
C VAL A 8 3.07 25.73 11.02
N SER A 9 2.62 26.56 10.09
CA SER A 9 2.10 27.89 10.44
C SER A 9 0.70 27.71 11.03
N GLU A 10 0.51 28.06 12.31
CA GLU A 10 -0.83 28.11 12.90
C GLU A 10 -1.63 29.24 12.25
N SER A 11 -2.52 28.91 11.32
CA SER A 11 -3.56 29.82 10.87
C SER A 11 -4.68 29.84 11.90
N ASN A 12 -4.97 31.02 12.48
CA ASN A 12 -6.15 31.24 13.31
C ASN A 12 -7.41 30.81 12.53
N PHE A 13 -8.02 29.70 12.95
CA PHE A 13 -9.30 29.25 12.40
C PHE A 13 -10.42 30.06 13.03
N GLU A 14 -10.76 31.21 12.43
CA GLU A 14 -12.13 31.71 12.56
C GLU A 14 -13.01 30.81 11.69
N ALA A 15 -14.00 30.18 12.34
CA ALA A 15 -14.91 29.24 11.70
C ALA A 15 -15.84 29.98 10.73
N ASP A 16 -15.50 29.97 9.44
CA ASP A 16 -16.41 30.36 8.36
C ASP A 16 -16.86 29.10 7.61
N ASP A 17 -18.14 28.77 7.75
CA ASP A 17 -18.74 27.45 7.49
C ASP A 17 -19.08 27.24 5.99
N HIS A 18 -18.18 27.63 5.08
CA HIS A 18 -18.50 27.58 3.64
C HIS A 18 -17.37 27.19 2.68
N MET A 19 -16.34 26.48 3.15
CA MET A 19 -15.27 25.97 2.27
C MET A 19 -15.65 24.62 1.64
N SER A 20 -16.07 24.63 0.38
CA SER A 20 -16.21 23.40 -0.41
C SER A 20 -14.85 22.71 -0.58
N HIS A 21 -14.79 21.40 -0.34
CA HIS A 21 -13.60 20.53 -0.42
C HIS A 21 -12.80 20.56 -1.75
N LYS A 22 -13.19 21.35 -2.74
CA LYS A 22 -12.54 21.41 -4.06
C LYS A 22 -11.30 22.29 -4.12
N ASN A 23 -11.04 23.12 -3.10
CA ASN A 23 -9.93 24.09 -3.09
C ASN A 23 -9.03 23.94 -1.85
N TYR A 24 -8.93 22.74 -1.27
CA TYR A 24 -7.97 22.52 -0.18
C TYR A 24 -6.56 22.40 -0.75
N GLU A 25 -5.75 23.44 -0.57
CA GLU A 25 -4.31 23.43 -0.83
C GLU A 25 -3.57 23.31 0.51
N PRO A 26 -2.84 22.22 0.77
CA PRO A 26 -2.06 22.09 1.99
C PRO A 26 -0.85 23.04 1.93
N SER A 27 -0.74 23.95 2.91
CA SER A 27 0.36 24.91 3.05
C SER A 27 1.60 24.26 3.68
N LEU A 28 2.24 23.35 2.96
CA LEU A 28 3.52 22.76 3.37
C LEU A 28 4.68 23.54 2.76
N ASN A 29 5.33 24.39 3.57
CA ASN A 29 6.58 25.04 3.18
C ASN A 29 7.76 24.10 3.48
N LEU A 30 8.19 23.32 2.49
CA LEU A 30 9.47 22.60 2.55
C LEU A 30 10.59 23.51 2.05
N SER A 31 11.42 24.00 2.97
CA SER A 31 12.68 24.67 2.63
C SER A 31 13.85 23.72 2.82
N LEU A 32 14.57 23.45 1.72
CA LEU A 32 15.88 22.82 1.77
C LEU A 32 16.93 23.90 2.05
N ARG A 33 17.74 23.72 3.08
CA ARG A 33 18.91 24.59 3.29
C ARG A 33 20.04 24.20 2.34
N PRO A 34 20.77 25.17 1.77
CA PRO A 34 21.90 24.89 0.91
C PRO A 34 23.10 24.49 1.77
N ASP A 35 23.46 23.20 1.71
CA ASP A 35 24.84 22.72 1.50
C ASP A 35 25.01 21.29 2.07
N SER A 36 25.07 20.28 1.18
CA SER A 36 26.29 19.47 1.00
C SER A 36 26.25 18.60 -0.27
N SER A 37 26.96 19.12 -1.28
CA SER A 37 27.77 18.46 -2.32
C SER A 37 27.78 16.92 -2.53
N MET A 38 27.66 16.57 -3.83
CA MET A 38 28.17 15.38 -4.56
C MET A 38 27.27 14.12 -4.64
N LEU A 39 26.16 14.24 -5.37
CA LEU A 39 25.77 13.15 -6.28
C LEU A 39 26.48 13.42 -7.62
N GLU A 40 27.26 12.45 -8.10
CA GLU A 40 27.82 12.50 -9.45
C GLU A 40 26.66 12.50 -10.45
N ASP A 41 26.61 13.53 -11.30
CA ASP A 41 25.70 13.63 -12.44
C ASP A 41 25.99 12.50 -13.45
N THR A 42 25.30 11.37 -13.33
CA THR A 42 25.05 10.54 -14.51
C THR A 42 23.93 11.19 -15.31
N LYS A 43 24.33 11.94 -16.34
CA LYS A 43 23.44 12.42 -17.39
C LYS A 43 22.83 11.21 -18.10
N GLU A 44 21.54 10.98 -17.90
CA GLU A 44 20.75 10.18 -18.84
C GLU A 44 19.88 11.16 -19.64
N ASP A 45 20.14 11.13 -20.95
CA ASP A 45 19.52 11.92 -22.00
C ASP A 45 18.24 11.20 -22.47
N ASP A 46 17.20 12.00 -22.75
CA ASP A 46 15.98 11.75 -23.53
C ASP A 46 15.35 10.34 -23.56
N THR A 47 14.07 10.26 -23.16
CA THR A 47 12.94 10.28 -24.12
C THR A 47 11.62 10.48 -23.39
N ASN A 48 10.88 11.53 -23.77
CA ASN A 48 9.43 11.58 -23.61
C ASN A 48 8.82 10.45 -24.46
N ASP A 49 8.33 9.40 -23.82
CA ASP A 49 7.37 8.48 -24.44
C ASP A 49 6.11 8.46 -23.58
N GLU A 50 5.03 8.95 -24.20
CA GLU A 50 3.65 8.83 -23.76
C GLU A 50 3.21 7.37 -23.84
N ASP A 51 2.94 6.72 -22.71
CA ASP A 51 2.05 5.56 -22.64
C ASP A 51 1.47 5.45 -21.22
N ASP A 52 0.44 6.25 -20.91
CA ASP A 52 -0.43 6.01 -19.74
C ASP A 52 -1.47 4.93 -20.08
N GLY A 53 -0.96 3.79 -20.54
CA GLY A 53 -1.65 2.51 -20.56
C GLY A 53 -1.24 1.73 -19.32
N SER A 54 -1.47 2.30 -18.12
CA SER A 54 -1.31 1.50 -16.91
C SER A 54 -2.35 0.38 -16.94
N ASP A 55 -1.88 -0.84 -17.25
CA ASP A 55 -2.54 -2.09 -16.90
C ASP A 55 -2.68 -2.12 -15.38
N GLN A 56 -3.67 -1.38 -14.85
CA GLN A 56 -4.02 -1.46 -13.45
C GLN A 56 -4.41 -2.91 -13.21
N PRO A 57 -3.76 -3.62 -12.27
CA PRO A 57 -4.21 -4.96 -11.92
C PRO A 57 -5.68 -4.83 -11.54
N GLU A 58 -6.57 -5.66 -12.08
CA GLU A 58 -7.96 -5.69 -11.64
C GLU A 58 -7.97 -6.08 -10.15
N ILE A 59 -7.98 -5.09 -9.25
CA ILE A 59 -7.91 -5.27 -7.78
C ILE A 59 -9.31 -5.45 -7.19
N GLU A 60 -10.36 -5.47 -8.00
CA GLU A 60 -11.71 -5.65 -7.50
C GLU A 60 -12.02 -7.13 -7.26
N GLY A 61 -12.45 -7.44 -6.04
CA GLY A 61 -12.88 -8.75 -5.62
C GLY A 61 -13.79 -8.61 -4.40
N PRO A 62 -14.82 -9.47 -4.24
CA PRO A 62 -15.84 -9.30 -3.21
C PRO A 62 -15.31 -9.40 -1.76
N ASP A 63 -14.13 -9.98 -1.55
CA ASP A 63 -13.48 -10.10 -0.24
C ASP A 63 -12.27 -9.16 -0.06
N ILE A 64 -12.15 -8.13 -0.90
CA ILE A 64 -11.16 -7.06 -0.73
C ILE A 64 -11.88 -5.87 -0.10
N TRP A 65 -11.47 -5.50 1.11
CA TRP A 65 -12.06 -4.38 1.82
C TRP A 65 -11.55 -3.06 1.22
N CYS A 66 -12.47 -2.21 0.78
CA CYS A 66 -12.18 -0.87 0.28
C CYS A 66 -12.76 0.19 1.23
N ILE A 67 -11.99 1.24 1.51
CA ILE A 67 -12.39 2.37 2.34
C ILE A 67 -13.03 3.42 1.43
N HIS A 68 -14.34 3.59 1.54
CA HIS A 68 -15.10 4.56 0.73
C HIS A 68 -15.70 5.69 1.55
N THR A 69 -15.92 5.47 2.84
CA THR A 69 -16.62 6.39 3.74
C THR A 69 -15.77 6.81 4.94
N VAL A 70 -16.22 7.86 5.63
CA VAL A 70 -15.61 8.29 6.89
C VAL A 70 -15.73 7.20 7.97
N ASP A 71 -16.86 6.48 8.00
CA ASP A 71 -17.05 5.37 8.93
C ASP A 71 -16.07 4.21 8.64
N ASP A 72 -15.82 3.89 7.37
CA ASP A 72 -14.79 2.91 6.99
C ASP A 72 -13.41 3.34 7.45
N THR A 73 -13.12 4.64 7.38
CA THR A 73 -11.85 5.21 7.85
C THR A 73 -11.73 5.07 9.38
N CYS A 74 -12.78 5.36 10.14
CA CYS A 74 -12.82 5.14 11.58
C CYS A 74 -12.59 3.68 11.95
N ASN A 75 -13.19 2.75 11.20
CA ASN A 75 -13.00 1.31 11.40
C ASN A 75 -11.55 0.89 11.09
N PHE A 76 -10.96 1.41 10.00
CA PHE A 76 -9.57 1.13 9.64
C PHE A 76 -8.58 1.64 10.68
N VAL A 77 -8.74 2.89 11.11
CA VAL A 77 -7.88 3.50 12.14
C VAL A 77 -8.06 2.83 13.51
N GLY A 78 -9.26 2.33 13.80
CA GLY A 78 -9.57 1.60 15.03
C GLY A 78 -9.13 0.13 15.03
N ASP A 79 -8.73 -0.42 13.88
CA ASP A 79 -8.27 -1.80 13.77
C ASP A 79 -6.83 -1.97 14.31
N SER A 80 -6.44 -3.21 14.58
CA SER A 80 -5.11 -3.55 15.10
C SER A 80 -4.32 -4.39 14.08
N PRO A 81 -3.28 -3.84 13.44
CA PRO A 81 -2.44 -4.61 12.53
C PRO A 81 -1.55 -5.61 13.29
N PHE A 82 -1.33 -6.77 12.70
CA PHE A 82 -0.47 -7.82 13.24
C PHE A 82 0.62 -8.22 12.25
N LEU A 83 1.84 -8.45 12.74
CA LEU A 83 2.88 -9.15 11.98
C LEU A 83 2.64 -10.66 12.08
N VAL A 84 2.32 -11.29 10.95
CA VAL A 84 1.99 -12.73 10.89
C VAL A 84 2.86 -13.44 9.86
N TYR A 85 3.33 -14.63 10.20
CA TYR A 85 4.07 -15.48 9.25
C TYR A 85 3.15 -16.06 8.17
N TYR A 86 3.66 -16.13 6.94
CA TYR A 86 2.93 -16.65 5.78
C TYR A 86 2.38 -18.08 5.99
N SER A 87 3.12 -18.96 6.68
CA SER A 87 2.66 -20.33 6.95
C SER A 87 1.38 -20.37 7.77
N THR A 88 1.27 -19.50 8.78
CA THR A 88 0.06 -19.36 9.62
C THR A 88 -1.10 -18.83 8.79
N LEU A 89 -0.88 -17.78 8.00
CA LEU A 89 -1.89 -17.23 7.09
C LEU A 89 -2.37 -18.27 6.08
N LEU A 90 -1.45 -19.04 5.50
CA LEU A 90 -1.78 -20.11 4.56
C LEU A 90 -2.60 -21.23 5.23
N SER A 91 -2.30 -21.57 6.48
CA SER A 91 -3.09 -22.54 7.25
C SER A 91 -4.52 -22.04 7.46
N LEU A 92 -4.69 -20.77 7.82
CA LEU A 92 -6.01 -20.15 7.98
C LEU A 92 -6.77 -20.10 6.66
N ALA A 93 -6.09 -19.70 5.58
CA ALA A 93 -6.65 -19.60 4.23
C ALA A 93 -7.17 -20.94 3.69
N LYS A 94 -6.55 -22.06 4.07
CA LYS A 94 -6.98 -23.41 3.69
C LYS A 94 -8.17 -23.94 4.49
N THR A 95 -8.53 -23.30 5.61
CA THR A 95 -9.56 -23.84 6.52
C THR A 95 -10.99 -23.61 6.01
N ASN A 96 -11.24 -22.54 5.26
CA ASN A 96 -12.60 -22.05 4.97
C ASN A 96 -12.93 -21.95 3.47
N VAL A 97 -12.23 -22.68 2.60
CA VAL A 97 -12.46 -22.62 1.14
C VAL A 97 -12.72 -24.02 0.57
N PRO A 98 -13.67 -24.17 -0.39
CA PRO A 98 -13.91 -25.43 -1.05
C PRO A 98 -12.63 -26.01 -1.66
N LEU A 99 -12.47 -27.34 -1.55
CA LEU A 99 -11.33 -28.06 -2.14
C LEU A 99 -11.45 -28.19 -3.66
N THR A 100 -12.66 -28.03 -4.22
CA THR A 100 -12.95 -28.22 -5.63
C THR A 100 -13.68 -27.03 -6.24
N CYS A 101 -13.40 -26.78 -7.51
CA CYS A 101 -13.99 -25.70 -8.28
C CYS A 101 -15.50 -25.90 -8.50
N THR A 102 -16.30 -24.91 -8.11
CA THR A 102 -17.76 -24.91 -8.25
C THR A 102 -18.25 -24.38 -9.60
N SER A 103 -17.35 -23.90 -10.46
CA SER A 103 -17.68 -23.49 -11.83
C SER A 103 -18.27 -24.67 -12.61
N LYS A 104 -19.32 -24.40 -13.41
CA LYS A 104 -20.04 -25.43 -14.17
C LYS A 104 -19.09 -26.23 -15.05
N GLY A 105 -18.98 -27.54 -14.78
CA GLY A 105 -18.17 -28.47 -15.57
C GLY A 105 -16.67 -28.49 -15.25
N CYS A 106 -16.21 -27.80 -14.19
CA CYS A 106 -14.80 -27.77 -13.82
C CYS A 106 -14.44 -28.92 -12.86
N GLY A 107 -14.92 -28.86 -11.60
CA GLY A 107 -14.70 -29.91 -10.60
C GLY A 107 -13.23 -30.15 -10.18
N THR A 108 -12.27 -29.44 -10.77
CA THR A 108 -10.83 -29.57 -10.47
C THR A 108 -10.46 -29.03 -9.10
N GLU A 109 -9.33 -29.49 -8.57
CA GLU A 109 -8.81 -29.06 -7.27
C GLU A 109 -8.48 -27.56 -7.26
N ILE A 110 -8.77 -26.91 -6.13
CA ILE A 110 -8.43 -25.51 -5.88
C ILE A 110 -7.11 -25.44 -5.11
N SER A 111 -6.20 -24.62 -5.61
CA SER A 111 -4.94 -24.29 -4.97
C SER A 111 -4.93 -22.84 -4.47
N VAL A 112 -4.14 -22.55 -3.43
CA VAL A 112 -3.94 -21.19 -2.91
C VAL A 112 -2.67 -20.61 -3.51
N CYS A 113 -2.80 -19.60 -4.35
CA CYS A 113 -1.71 -18.82 -4.91
C CYS A 113 -1.45 -17.59 -4.05
N ARG A 114 -0.16 -17.27 -3.85
CA ARG A 114 0.26 -16.01 -3.21
C ARG A 114 0.72 -15.01 -4.27
N GLN A 115 0.42 -13.75 -4.04
CA GLN A 115 0.99 -12.64 -4.79
C GLN A 115 1.31 -11.52 -3.79
N VAL A 116 2.55 -11.03 -3.82
CA VAL A 116 2.99 -9.89 -3.01
C VAL A 116 3.09 -8.69 -3.93
N VAL A 117 2.50 -7.58 -3.51
CA VAL A 117 2.60 -6.24 -4.10
C VAL A 117 2.93 -5.34 -2.91
N GLY A 118 3.83 -4.36 -3.04
CA GLY A 118 4.13 -3.43 -1.94
C GLY A 118 4.25 -4.08 -0.56
N SER A 119 3.47 -3.59 0.41
CA SER A 119 3.36 -4.17 1.75
C SER A 119 2.37 -5.34 1.87
N GLU A 120 1.69 -5.67 0.78
CA GLU A 120 0.48 -6.47 0.75
C GLU A 120 0.72 -7.92 0.37
N LEU A 121 -0.13 -8.79 0.91
CA LEU A 121 -0.28 -10.17 0.50
C LEU A 121 -1.68 -10.42 -0.06
N TYR A 122 -1.74 -10.75 -1.35
CA TYR A 122 -2.91 -11.34 -1.98
C TYR A 122 -2.87 -12.85 -1.87
N LEU A 123 -4.01 -13.42 -1.47
CA LEU A 123 -4.28 -14.85 -1.58
C LEU A 123 -5.39 -15.04 -2.61
N LYS A 124 -5.12 -15.88 -3.62
CA LYS A 124 -6.05 -16.24 -4.69
C LYS A 124 -6.29 -17.74 -4.64
N TRP A 125 -7.54 -18.15 -4.65
CA TRP A 125 -7.92 -19.56 -4.73
C TRP A 125 -8.26 -19.89 -6.17
N VAL A 126 -7.35 -20.59 -6.85
CA VAL A 126 -7.40 -20.80 -8.30
C VAL A 126 -7.37 -22.30 -8.58
N CYS A 127 -8.26 -22.75 -9.46
CA CYS A 127 -8.26 -24.13 -9.92
C CYS A 127 -7.33 -24.32 -11.14
N GLU A 128 -7.00 -25.56 -11.48
CA GLU A 128 -6.11 -25.87 -12.62
C GLU A 128 -6.58 -25.28 -13.96
N ASN A 129 -7.89 -25.09 -14.13
CA ASN A 129 -8.49 -24.48 -15.32
C ASN A 129 -8.49 -22.94 -15.29
N GLY A 130 -7.88 -22.31 -14.29
CA GLY A 130 -7.74 -20.85 -14.18
C GLY A 130 -8.91 -20.11 -13.54
N HIS A 131 -9.97 -20.80 -13.08
CA HIS A 131 -11.07 -20.14 -12.40
C HIS A 131 -10.66 -19.67 -11.00
N CYS A 132 -10.91 -18.39 -10.70
CA CYS A 132 -10.69 -17.81 -9.38
C CYS A 132 -11.95 -17.97 -8.51
N ALA A 133 -11.88 -18.82 -7.48
CA ALA A 133 -12.98 -19.07 -6.55
C ALA A 133 -13.10 -17.98 -5.48
N LYS A 134 -11.96 -17.46 -5.02
CA LYS A 134 -11.89 -16.41 -3.99
C LYS A 134 -10.60 -15.61 -4.18
N LYS A 135 -10.62 -14.34 -3.79
CA LYS A 135 -9.44 -13.46 -3.73
C LYS A 135 -9.57 -12.58 -2.49
N CYS A 136 -8.56 -12.58 -1.63
CA CYS A 136 -8.50 -11.65 -0.50
C CYS A 136 -7.19 -10.86 -0.52
N CYS A 137 -7.22 -9.69 0.09
CA CYS A 137 -6.08 -8.83 0.34
C CYS A 137 -5.81 -8.80 1.86
N SER A 138 -4.55 -8.73 2.27
CA SER A 138 -4.18 -8.61 3.68
C SER A 138 -4.48 -7.25 4.29
N GLN A 139 -4.72 -6.24 3.46
CA GLN A 139 -4.90 -4.85 3.86
C GLN A 139 -6.06 -4.20 3.11
N PRO A 140 -6.70 -3.18 3.70
CA PRO A 140 -7.70 -2.40 3.00
C PRO A 140 -7.10 -1.58 1.87
N LEU A 141 -7.91 -1.37 0.84
CA LEU A 141 -7.64 -0.44 -0.24
C LEU A 141 -8.26 0.93 0.08
N LEU A 142 -7.44 1.96 0.03
CA LEU A 142 -7.85 3.35 0.00
C LEU A 142 -8.24 3.75 -1.44
N ASN A 143 -8.77 4.96 -1.57
CA ASN A 143 -9.03 5.55 -2.88
C ASN A 143 -7.78 5.49 -3.77
N ARG A 144 -8.00 5.23 -5.07
CA ARG A 144 -6.93 5.04 -6.07
C ARG A 144 -6.02 3.83 -5.82
N GLN A 145 -6.56 2.79 -5.19
CA GLN A 145 -5.85 1.50 -4.99
C GLN A 145 -4.60 1.61 -4.12
N LEU A 146 -4.48 2.66 -3.31
CA LEU A 146 -3.41 2.78 -2.33
C LEU A 146 -3.67 1.82 -1.16
N HIS A 147 -2.67 1.07 -0.71
CA HIS A 147 -2.83 0.16 0.40
C HIS A 147 -2.68 0.88 1.74
N GLY A 148 -3.50 0.49 2.72
CA GLY A 148 -3.56 1.15 4.02
C GLY A 148 -2.21 1.21 4.75
N ASP A 149 -1.46 0.11 4.71
CA ASP A 149 -0.20 0.02 5.44
C ASP A 149 0.95 0.74 4.73
N ASP A 150 0.94 0.84 3.39
CA ASP A 150 1.87 1.70 2.66
C ASP A 150 1.75 3.16 3.14
N LEU A 151 0.50 3.64 3.30
CA LEU A 151 0.24 4.97 3.85
C LEU A 151 0.72 5.09 5.31
N HIS A 152 0.43 4.10 6.16
CA HIS A 152 0.89 4.10 7.55
C HIS A 152 2.41 4.07 7.66
N LEU A 153 3.08 3.28 6.83
CA LEU A 153 4.53 3.12 6.83
C LEU A 153 5.22 4.42 6.39
N ALA A 154 4.72 5.03 5.31
CA ALA A 154 5.21 6.31 4.83
C ALA A 154 5.00 7.42 5.88
N SER A 155 3.79 7.52 6.43
CA SER A 155 3.45 8.51 7.45
C SER A 155 4.29 8.34 8.71
N THR A 156 4.45 7.11 9.20
CA THR A 156 5.25 6.82 10.39
C THR A 156 6.72 7.12 10.16
N THR A 157 7.24 6.85 8.96
CA THR A 157 8.64 7.18 8.61
C THR A 157 8.87 8.68 8.71
N LEU A 158 7.97 9.48 8.12
CA LEU A 158 8.03 10.94 8.16
C LEU A 158 7.89 11.49 9.59
N LEU A 159 6.86 11.04 10.32
CA LEU A 159 6.53 11.56 11.65
C LEU A 159 7.52 11.14 12.74
N SER A 160 8.15 9.97 12.62
CA SER A 160 9.14 9.49 13.59
C SER A 160 10.55 10.07 13.37
N GLY A 161 10.78 10.83 12.29
CA GLY A 161 12.14 11.22 11.89
C GLY A 161 13.02 10.03 11.50
N SER A 162 12.39 8.91 11.12
CA SER A 162 13.10 7.77 10.52
C SER A 162 13.46 8.09 9.07
N ASN A 163 14.33 7.29 8.48
CA ASN A 163 14.72 7.44 7.08
C ASN A 163 14.62 6.10 6.37
N PHE A 164 14.70 6.15 5.04
CA PHE A 164 14.61 4.97 4.20
C PHE A 164 15.60 3.87 4.58
N GLN A 165 16.85 4.22 4.93
CA GLN A 165 17.86 3.23 5.32
C GLN A 165 17.47 2.45 6.57
N LYS A 166 16.90 3.12 7.58
CA LYS A 166 16.38 2.47 8.79
C LYS A 166 15.23 1.52 8.45
N MET A 167 14.32 1.93 7.56
CA MET A 167 13.20 1.11 7.13
C MET A 167 13.65 -0.11 6.30
N VAL A 168 14.64 0.06 5.43
CA VAL A 168 15.27 -1.05 4.69
C VAL A 168 15.93 -2.04 5.66
N MET A 169 16.65 -1.56 6.68
CA MET A 169 17.22 -2.45 7.70
C MET A 169 16.15 -3.20 8.48
N PHE A 170 15.07 -2.51 8.89
CA PHE A 170 13.93 -3.12 9.55
C PHE A 170 13.28 -4.22 8.69
N SER A 171 13.01 -3.93 7.41
CA SER A 171 12.43 -4.89 6.46
C SER A 171 13.34 -6.11 6.26
N LYS A 172 14.66 -5.90 6.11
CA LYS A 172 15.64 -6.99 5.96
C LYS A 172 15.72 -7.85 7.23
N PHE A 173 15.74 -7.22 8.39
CA PHE A 173 15.83 -7.92 9.68
C PHE A 173 14.61 -8.82 9.93
N LEU A 174 13.42 -8.33 9.58
CA LEU A 174 12.17 -9.08 9.73
C LEU A 174 11.83 -9.96 8.51
N ASN A 175 12.67 -9.98 7.48
CA ASN A 175 12.44 -10.67 6.22
C ASN A 175 11.08 -10.32 5.58
N LEU A 176 10.72 -9.03 5.66
CA LEU A 176 9.51 -8.50 5.05
C LEU A 176 9.74 -8.24 3.55
N PRO A 177 8.82 -8.67 2.67
CA PRO A 177 8.99 -8.56 1.21
C PRO A 177 8.60 -7.18 0.64
N ILE A 178 8.65 -6.14 1.47
CA ILE A 178 7.99 -4.84 1.22
C ILE A 178 8.89 -3.88 0.44
N LEU A 179 10.20 -3.95 0.68
CA LEU A 179 11.16 -3.01 0.11
C LEU A 179 12.08 -3.74 -0.87
N SER A 180 11.85 -3.55 -2.17
CA SER A 180 12.76 -3.93 -3.25
C SER A 180 13.17 -2.66 -4.02
N TYR A 181 14.28 -2.71 -4.76
CA TYR A 181 14.72 -1.59 -5.61
C TYR A 181 13.70 -1.20 -6.68
N THR A 182 12.77 -2.10 -7.05
CA THR A 182 11.75 -1.85 -8.08
C THR A 182 10.40 -1.44 -7.50
N ASN A 183 10.24 -1.47 -6.17
CA ASN A 183 8.96 -1.25 -5.48
C ASN A 183 8.96 0.05 -4.64
N PHE A 184 9.95 0.93 -4.84
CA PHE A 184 10.07 2.23 -4.16
C PHE A 184 10.66 3.28 -5.09
#